data_AF-D1KAR7-F1
#
_entry.id   AF-D1KAR7-F1
#
_cell.length_a   1.000
_cell.length_b   1.000
_cell.length_c   1.000
_cell.angle_alpha   90.00
_cell.angle_beta   90.00
_cell.angle_gamma   90.00
#
_symmetry.space_group_name_H-M   'P 1'
#
loop_
_entity.id
_entity.type
_entity.pdbx_description
1 polymer ?
#
loop_
_entity_poly.entity_id
_entity_poly.type
_entity_poly.pdbx_seq_one_letter_code
_entity_poly.pdbx_strand_id
1 'polypeptide(L)'
;MKRSKIIAPSVLILGSSIFASVQANVDEYDFNVMKKRVEALEQVALATTVSGEISATYGSGANTTLGDAKFSISHAVNEQFDGSIAVKWDDGDANNDIILEEAVMNYNHESFTVSMGR
;
A
#
# COMPACT_ATOMS: atom_id res chain seq x y z
N MET A 1 -23.52 17.14 -20.68
CA MET A 1 -23.17 15.83 -20.09
C MET A 1 -21.73 15.48 -20.46
N LYS A 2 -20.79 15.47 -19.51
CA LYS A 2 -19.43 14.96 -19.71
C LYS A 2 -19.21 13.82 -18.71
N ARG A 3 -18.99 12.61 -19.22
CA ARG A 3 -18.68 11.41 -18.43
C ARG A 3 -17.19 11.45 -18.10
N SER A 4 -16.81 11.48 -16.82
CA SER A 4 -15.42 11.24 -16.44
C SER A 4 -15.12 9.75 -16.63
N LYS A 5 -14.03 9.44 -17.32
CA LYS A 5 -13.47 8.09 -17.36
C LYS A 5 -12.52 7.99 -16.18
N ILE A 6 -12.95 7.36 -15.09
CA ILE A 6 -12.06 6.89 -14.04
C ILE A 6 -11.33 5.69 -14.63
N ILE A 7 -10.02 5.83 -14.86
CA ILE A 7 -9.15 4.70 -15.14
C ILE A 7 -8.80 4.11 -13.78
N ALA A 8 -9.58 3.12 -13.34
CA ALA A 8 -9.16 2.25 -12.25
C ALA A 8 -7.96 1.42 -12.75
N PRO A 9 -6.82 1.36 -12.02
CA PRO A 9 -5.76 0.46 -12.38
C PRO A 9 -6.28 -0.98 -12.26
N SER A 10 -6.39 -1.65 -13.40
CA SER A 10 -6.68 -3.07 -13.47
C SER A 10 -5.61 -3.82 -12.69
N VAL A 11 -5.99 -4.45 -11.58
CA VAL A 11 -5.18 -5.49 -10.97
C VAL A 11 -5.05 -6.60 -12.01
N LEU A 12 -3.85 -6.74 -12.55
CA LEU A 12 -3.50 -7.81 -13.46
C LEU A 12 -3.46 -9.11 -12.64
N ILE A 13 -4.61 -9.78 -12.52
CA ILE A 13 -4.69 -11.14 -12.00
C ILE A 13 -4.17 -12.07 -13.09
N LEU A 14 -2.85 -12.20 -13.19
CA LEU A 14 -2.21 -13.31 -13.88
C LEU A 14 -2.39 -14.56 -13.01
N GLY A 15 -3.48 -15.30 -13.21
CA GLY A 15 -3.67 -16.57 -12.50
C GLY A 15 -4.92 -17.39 -12.81
N SER A 16 -5.87 -16.88 -13.60
CA SER A 16 -7.12 -17.60 -13.88
C SER A 16 -7.08 -18.37 -15.21
N SER A 17 -6.24 -19.40 -15.36
CA SER A 17 -6.43 -20.40 -16.46
C SER A 17 -5.48 -21.62 -16.45
N ILE A 18 -5.00 -22.14 -15.31
CA ILE A 18 -4.29 -23.44 -15.30
C ILE A 18 -4.78 -24.35 -14.17
N PHE A 19 -6.09 -24.63 -14.13
CA PHE A 19 -6.63 -25.73 -13.33
C PHE A 19 -7.52 -26.61 -14.20
N ALA A 20 -6.92 -27.24 -15.20
CA ALA A 20 -7.51 -28.39 -15.85
C ALA A 20 -6.37 -29.35 -16.19
N SER A 21 -6.35 -30.50 -15.51
CA SER A 21 -5.46 -31.66 -15.72
C SER A 21 -4.07 -31.68 -15.06
N VAL A 22 -3.98 -31.58 -13.72
CA VAL A 22 -2.95 -32.35 -12.97
C VAL A 22 -3.60 -32.90 -11.71
N GLN A 23 -4.44 -33.92 -11.88
CA GLN A 23 -4.99 -34.70 -10.77
C GLN A 23 -4.49 -36.14 -10.92
N ALA A 24 -3.19 -36.32 -10.74
CA ALA A 24 -2.55 -37.62 -10.63
C ALA A 24 -1.30 -37.46 -9.77
N ASN A 25 -1.37 -37.98 -8.54
CA ASN A 25 -0.25 -38.14 -7.59
C ASN A 25 0.39 -36.86 -7.02
N VAL A 26 -0.41 -35.97 -6.44
CA VAL A 26 0.11 -35.07 -5.40
C VAL A 26 -0.32 -35.66 -4.08
N ASP A 27 0.63 -36.16 -3.29
CA ASP A 27 0.35 -36.65 -1.93
C ASP A 27 -0.31 -35.51 -1.14
N GLU A 28 -1.27 -35.85 -0.28
CA GLU A 28 -2.04 -34.87 0.52
C GLU A 28 -1.13 -33.90 1.31
N TYR A 29 0.08 -34.37 1.66
CA TYR A 29 1.15 -33.56 2.24
C TYR A 29 1.62 -32.44 1.31
N ASP A 30 1.92 -32.73 0.05
CA ASP A 30 2.40 -31.75 -0.93
C ASP A 30 1.32 -30.71 -1.27
N PHE A 31 0.05 -31.12 -1.32
CA PHE A 31 -1.07 -30.20 -1.49
C PHE A 31 -1.20 -29.23 -0.31
N ASN A 32 -1.10 -29.74 0.92
CA ASN A 32 -1.17 -28.90 2.13
C ASN A 32 0.03 -27.94 2.25
N VAL A 33 1.23 -28.37 1.86
CA VAL A 33 2.42 -27.50 1.82
C VAL A 33 2.24 -26.40 0.76
N MET A 34 1.74 -26.74 -0.43
CA MET A 34 1.51 -25.76 -1.48
C MET A 34 0.42 -24.74 -1.07
N LYS A 35 -0.67 -25.21 -0.45
CA LYS A 35 -1.73 -24.35 0.08
C LYS A 35 -1.18 -23.32 1.08
N LYS A 36 -0.38 -23.75 2.06
CA LYS A 36 0.26 -22.85 3.03
C LYS A 36 1.16 -21.80 2.36
N ARG A 37 1.87 -22.18 1.30
CA ARG A 37 2.72 -21.25 0.55
C ARG A 37 1.91 -20.22 -0.21
N VAL A 38 0.78 -20.63 -0.80
CA VAL A 38 -0.15 -19.71 -1.47
C VAL A 38 -0.77 -18.73 -0.47
N GLU A 39 -1.26 -19.23 0.67
CA GLU A 39 -1.82 -18.38 1.74
C GLU A 39 -0.78 -17.37 2.27
N ALA A 40 0.48 -17.80 2.46
CA ALA A 40 1.56 -16.91 2.86
C ALA A 40 1.86 -15.83 1.79
N LEU A 41 1.83 -16.18 0.51
CA LEU A 41 2.03 -15.23 -0.59
C LEU A 41 0.87 -14.23 -0.70
N GLU A 42 -0.37 -14.66 -0.49
CA GLU A 42 -1.53 -13.79 -0.47
C GLU A 42 -1.49 -12.80 0.71
N GLN A 43 -1.03 -13.24 1.89
CA GLN A 43 -0.82 -12.34 3.04
C GLN A 43 0.29 -11.31 2.77
N VAL A 44 1.41 -11.72 2.16
CA VAL A 44 2.49 -10.80 1.78
C VAL A 44 2.03 -9.77 0.74
N ALA A 45 1.10 -10.13 -0.15
CA ALA A 45 0.54 -9.17 -1.11
C ALA A 45 -0.34 -8.09 -0.45
N LEU A 46 -0.88 -8.35 0.75
CA LEU A 46 -1.67 -7.39 1.54
C LEU A 46 -0.83 -6.61 2.56
N ALA A 47 0.43 -7.00 2.76
CA ALA A 47 1.31 -6.41 3.77
C ALA A 47 1.69 -4.96 3.46
N THR A 48 1.78 -4.59 2.18
CA THR A 48 2.16 -3.22 1.76
C THR A 48 0.95 -2.41 1.37
N THR A 49 0.74 -1.27 2.02
CA THR A 49 -0.22 -0.26 1.59
C THR A 49 0.53 0.95 1.06
N VAL A 50 0.15 1.40 -0.13
CA VAL A 50 0.63 2.65 -0.72
C VAL A 50 -0.56 3.58 -0.90
N SER A 51 -0.48 4.78 -0.34
CA SER A 51 -1.53 5.78 -0.43
C SER A 51 -0.95 7.14 -0.77
N GLY A 52 -1.79 8.01 -1.32
CA GLY A 52 -1.44 9.38 -1.59
C GLY A 52 -2.67 10.26 -1.60
N GLU A 53 -2.47 11.52 -1.26
CA GLU A 53 -3.48 12.56 -1.21
C GLU A 53 -2.95 13.80 -1.92
N ILE A 54 -3.79 14.45 -2.71
CA ILE A 54 -3.50 15.75 -3.32
C ILE A 54 -4.70 16.63 -3.02
N SER A 55 -4.44 17.76 -2.38
CA SER A 55 -5.47 18.77 -2.16
C SER A 55 -5.45 19.80 -3.29
N ALA A 56 -6.63 20.24 -3.72
CA ALA A 56 -6.76 21.31 -4.69
C ALA A 56 -8.01 22.11 -4.33
N THR A 57 -7.87 23.44 -4.30
CA THR A 57 -8.97 24.33 -3.97
C THR A 57 -9.35 25.16 -5.19
N TYR A 58 -10.65 25.20 -5.50
CA TYR A 58 -11.21 26.04 -6.54
C TYR A 58 -11.92 27.25 -5.94
N GLY A 59 -11.43 28.46 -6.25
CA GLY A 59 -11.99 29.71 -5.75
C GLY A 59 -12.98 30.39 -6.70
N SER A 60 -13.87 31.24 -6.18
CA SER A 60 -14.74 32.10 -6.99
C SER A 60 -13.88 33.15 -7.72
N GLY A 61 -13.64 32.94 -9.01
CA GLY A 61 -12.75 33.79 -9.82
C GLY A 61 -11.93 33.08 -10.89
N ALA A 62 -12.15 31.77 -11.11
CA ALA A 62 -11.44 30.92 -12.08
C ALA A 62 -9.96 30.64 -11.76
N ASN A 63 -9.54 30.85 -10.51
CA ASN A 63 -8.23 30.43 -10.02
C ASN A 63 -8.36 29.07 -9.32
N THR A 64 -7.60 28.09 -9.81
CA THR A 64 -7.37 26.80 -9.13
C THR A 64 -6.01 26.89 -8.45
N THR A 65 -5.97 26.66 -7.15
CA THR A 65 -4.71 26.53 -6.40
C THR A 65 -4.49 25.06 -6.10
N LEU A 66 -3.33 24.54 -6.48
CA LEU A 66 -2.88 23.22 -6.02
C LEU A 66 -2.49 23.39 -4.56
N GLY A 67 -3.03 22.59 -3.66
CA GLY A 67 -2.59 22.57 -2.27
C GLY A 67 -1.61 21.42 -2.03
N ASP A 68 -1.41 21.10 -0.76
CA ASP A 68 -0.51 20.05 -0.30
C ASP A 68 -0.72 18.70 -1.01
N ALA A 69 0.39 17.98 -1.18
CA ALA A 69 0.36 16.57 -1.58
C ALA A 69 1.07 15.72 -0.53
N LYS A 70 0.51 14.55 -0.23
CA LYS A 70 1.09 13.57 0.69
C LYS A 70 1.21 12.23 -0.01
N PHE A 71 2.30 11.53 0.26
CA PHE A 71 2.51 10.16 -0.16
C PHE A 71 2.92 9.34 1.05
N SER A 72 2.36 8.14 1.19
CA SER A 72 2.64 7.27 2.31
C SER A 72 2.75 5.81 1.87
N ILE A 73 3.72 5.11 2.45
CA ILE A 73 3.89 3.67 2.32
C ILE A 73 3.89 3.12 3.74
N SER A 74 3.05 2.12 4.00
CA SER A 74 3.14 1.28 5.19
C SER A 74 3.35 -0.17 4.79
N HIS A 75 4.11 -0.91 5.59
CA HIS A 75 4.37 -2.31 5.36
C HIS A 75 4.38 -3.08 6.69
N ALA A 76 3.57 -4.13 6.77
CA ALA A 76 3.58 -5.07 7.88
C ALA A 76 4.40 -6.32 7.51
N VAL A 77 5.56 -6.50 8.11
CA VAL A 77 6.41 -7.68 7.86
C VAL A 77 5.77 -8.94 8.47
N ASN A 78 5.20 -8.80 9.67
CA ASN A 78 4.43 -9.81 10.39
C ASN A 78 3.63 -9.15 11.53
N GLU A 79 3.03 -9.95 12.42
CA GLU A 79 2.22 -9.45 13.56
C GLU A 79 3.00 -8.59 14.56
N GLN A 80 4.34 -8.73 14.60
CA GLN A 80 5.20 -8.02 15.55
C GLN A 80 6.00 -6.90 14.92
N PHE A 81 6.13 -6.84 13.60
CA PHE A 81 6.98 -5.86 12.93
C PHE A 81 6.25 -5.19 11.79
N ASP A 82 6.18 -3.86 11.86
CA ASP A 82 5.67 -3.01 10.80
C ASP A 82 6.51 -1.74 10.67
N GLY A 83 6.27 -0.97 9.63
CA GLY A 83 6.85 0.34 9.47
C GLY A 83 6.13 1.17 8.44
N SER A 84 6.39 2.46 8.46
CA SER A 84 5.78 3.42 7.55
C SER A 84 6.70 4.58 7.24
N ILE A 85 6.53 5.12 6.04
CA ILE A 85 7.17 6.32 5.56
C ILE A 85 6.09 7.23 4.98
N ALA A 86 6.09 8.49 5.39
CA ALA A 86 5.22 9.51 4.83
C ALA A 86 6.06 10.74 4.43
N VAL A 87 5.85 11.20 3.20
CA VAL A 87 6.42 12.44 2.68
C VAL A 87 5.31 13.38 2.30
N LYS A 88 5.49 14.66 2.61
CA LYS A 88 4.57 15.74 2.27
C LYS A 88 5.29 16.77 1.42
N TRP A 89 4.62 17.21 0.37
CA TRP A 89 4.90 18.45 -0.32
C TRP A 89 3.89 19.50 0.16
N ASP A 90 4.41 20.62 0.65
CA ASP A 90 3.62 21.70 1.25
C ASP A 90 3.64 22.92 0.31
N ASP A 91 2.48 23.29 -0.24
CA ASP A 91 2.37 24.45 -1.16
C ASP A 91 2.54 25.79 -0.41
N GLY A 92 2.42 25.77 0.93
CA GLY A 92 2.63 26.93 1.79
C GLY A 92 4.09 27.21 2.15
N ASP A 93 5.03 26.31 1.85
CA ASP A 93 6.45 26.53 2.08
C ASP A 93 7.07 27.40 0.97
N ALA A 94 7.71 28.50 1.36
CA ALA A 94 8.38 29.42 0.44
C ALA A 94 9.48 28.75 -0.39
N ASN A 95 10.00 27.61 0.06
CA ASN A 95 11.05 26.86 -0.61
C ASN A 95 10.54 25.71 -1.49
N ASN A 96 9.23 25.41 -1.42
CA ASN A 96 8.63 24.31 -2.16
C ASN A 96 9.28 22.94 -1.84
N ASP A 97 9.59 22.71 -0.56
CA ASP A 97 10.35 21.55 -0.09
C ASP A 97 9.50 20.27 -0.01
N ILE A 98 10.17 19.12 -0.14
CA ILE A 98 9.61 17.81 0.21
C ILE A 98 10.04 17.49 1.63
N ILE A 99 9.07 17.38 2.53
CA ILE A 99 9.25 17.16 3.95
C ILE A 99 9.02 15.68 4.25
N LEU A 100 9.98 15.06 4.95
CA LEU A 100 9.76 13.76 5.57
C LEU A 100 8.93 13.96 6.84
N GLU A 101 7.66 13.57 6.80
CA GLU A 101 6.75 13.64 7.96
C GLU A 101 6.99 12.47 8.90
N GLU A 102 7.13 11.27 8.35
CA GLU A 102 7.26 10.04 9.13
C GLU A 102 8.25 9.10 8.45
N ALA A 103 9.10 8.46 9.24
CA ALA A 103 9.87 7.31 8.83
C ALA A 103 10.12 6.45 10.06
N VAL A 104 9.22 5.52 10.33
CA VAL A 104 9.19 4.74 11.57
C VAL A 104 9.19 3.24 11.28
N MET A 105 9.88 2.50 12.14
CA MET A 105 9.73 1.06 12.28
C MET A 105 9.25 0.74 13.69
N ASN A 106 8.31 -0.17 13.79
CA ASN A 106 7.69 -0.58 15.05
C ASN A 106 7.98 -2.05 15.33
N TYR A 107 8.27 -2.34 16.59
CA TYR A 107 8.14 -3.67 17.17
C TYR A 107 6.94 -3.69 18.13
N ASN A 108 5.97 -4.54 17.85
CA ASN A 108 4.75 -4.71 18.63
C ASN A 108 4.80 -6.02 19.41
N HIS A 109 4.78 -5.91 20.72
CA HIS A 109 4.51 -7.00 21.65
C HIS A 109 3.07 -6.85 22.18
N GLU A 110 2.49 -7.93 22.72
CA GLU A 110 1.15 -7.91 23.33
C GLU A 110 0.97 -6.86 24.44
N SER A 111 2.07 -6.31 24.97
CA SER A 111 2.06 -5.42 26.15
C SER A 111 2.76 -4.09 25.93
N PHE A 112 3.48 -3.92 24.82
CA PHE A 112 4.22 -2.69 24.52
C PHE A 112 4.54 -2.58 23.03
N THR A 113 4.73 -1.35 22.58
CA THR A 113 5.28 -1.06 21.25
C THR A 113 6.57 -0.26 21.42
N VAL A 114 7.61 -0.64 20.68
CA VAL A 114 8.85 0.14 20.55
C VAL A 114 8.92 0.67 19.12
N SER A 115 9.03 1.99 19.00
CA SER A 115 9.13 2.68 17.72
C SER A 115 10.52 3.30 17.59
N MET A 116 11.13 3.16 16.42
CA MET A 116 12.38 3.82 16.07
C MET A 116 12.24 4.52 14.73
N GLY A 117 12.56 5.81 14.68
CA GLY A 117 12.34 6.59 13.49
C GLY A 117 12.42 8.08 13.70
N ARG A 118 12.03 8.79 12.66
CA ARG A 118 11.70 10.22 12.70
C ARG A 118 10.24 10.39 13.09
#